data_AF-A0A7X8DK56-F1
#
_entry.id   AF-A0A7X8DK56-F1
#
_cell.length_a   1.000
_cell.length_b   1.000
_cell.length_c   1.000
_cell.angle_alpha   90.00
_cell.angle_beta   90.00
_cell.angle_gamma   90.00
#
_symmetry.space_group_name_H-M   'P 1'
#
loop_
_entity.id
_entity.type
_entity.pdbx_description
1 polymer ?
#
loop_
_entity_poly.entity_id
_entity_poly.type
_entity_poly.pdbx_seq_one_letter_code
_entity_poly.pdbx_strand_id
1 'polypeptide(L)'
;MEEKFAISEYHDAGKITEQLDRLIEKPIYSIKPEVLKEYEENYFDKKCSKSKEMIEEAKGIIPGGVQHNLAFNHPFPLVFTKAEGAYLYDIDGNKYYDFLQAGGPTVLGSNPIEVREKVIELLNTCGPSTGLFHEYEYKIGKKISDSIKTVDKFRMLGSGTEACMAAIRIARLATGKKNILKMGGAYHGWSDQLAYGIRVPGSKWTQAGGVSRYLFKHTQEFFPNDLSDLEKKLRRNRLRGGTAAVFIEP
;
A
#
# COMPACT_ATOMS: atom_id res chain seq x y z
N MET A 1 -28.94 -3.42 -16.90
CA MET A 1 -28.30 -2.88 -15.68
C MET A 1 -27.67 -1.57 -16.09
N GLU A 2 -28.13 -0.45 -15.53
CA GLU A 2 -27.43 0.82 -15.70
C GLU A 2 -26.02 0.68 -15.12
N GLU A 3 -25.00 0.98 -15.91
CA GLU A 3 -23.62 1.07 -15.44
C GLU A 3 -23.50 2.27 -14.49
N LYS A 4 -23.78 2.04 -13.20
CA LYS A 4 -23.41 3.00 -12.16
C LYS A 4 -21.94 2.80 -11.85
N PHE A 5 -21.09 3.63 -12.44
CA PHE A 5 -19.70 3.76 -12.00
C PHE A 5 -19.66 4.18 -10.52
N ALA A 6 -18.66 3.69 -9.78
CA ALA A 6 -18.49 4.02 -8.36
C ALA A 6 -18.26 5.53 -8.12
N ILE A 7 -17.86 6.27 -9.16
CA ILE A 7 -17.71 7.72 -9.16
C ILE A 7 -18.89 8.29 -9.94
N SER A 8 -19.82 8.94 -9.24
CA SER A 8 -20.97 9.62 -9.84
C SER A 8 -20.68 11.06 -10.23
N GLU A 9 -19.61 11.65 -9.70
CA GLU A 9 -19.21 13.04 -9.94
C GLU A 9 -17.68 13.16 -9.81
N TYR A 10 -17.05 13.87 -10.75
CA TYR A 10 -15.66 14.26 -10.64
C TYR A 10 -15.60 15.63 -9.96
N HIS A 11 -14.97 15.70 -8.79
CA HIS A 11 -14.74 16.97 -8.11
C HIS A 11 -13.78 17.85 -8.92
N ASP A 12 -13.92 19.17 -8.77
CA ASP A 12 -12.95 20.14 -9.28
C ASP A 12 -11.61 19.98 -8.55
N ALA A 13 -10.66 19.30 -9.21
CA ALA A 13 -9.33 19.04 -8.67
C ALA A 13 -8.55 20.33 -8.37
N GLY A 14 -8.76 21.39 -9.16
CA GLY A 14 -8.12 22.69 -8.92
C GLY A 14 -8.60 23.30 -7.62
N LYS A 15 -9.92 23.33 -7.42
CA LYS A 15 -10.54 23.83 -6.18
C LYS A 15 -10.14 23.01 -4.95
N ILE A 16 -10.07 21.68 -5.05
CA ILE A 16 -9.60 20.82 -3.95
C ILE A 16 -8.14 21.13 -3.64
N THR A 17 -7.30 21.26 -4.65
CA THR A 17 -5.88 21.57 -4.48
C THR A 17 -5.71 22.92 -3.78
N GLU A 18 -6.44 23.96 -4.17
CA GLU A 18 -6.43 25.26 -3.48
C GLU A 18 -6.89 25.18 -2.01
N GLN A 19 -7.80 24.26 -1.68
CA GLN A 19 -8.21 24.03 -0.29
C GLN A 19 -7.10 23.34 0.51
N LEU A 20 -6.44 22.35 -0.09
CA LEU A 20 -5.30 21.66 0.51
C LEU A 20 -4.12 22.61 0.71
N ASP A 21 -3.80 23.45 -0.28
CA ASP A 21 -2.73 24.45 -0.20
C ASP A 21 -2.96 25.43 0.96
N ARG A 22 -4.20 25.93 1.09
CA ARG A 22 -4.59 26.77 2.25
C ARG A 22 -4.53 26.04 3.58
N LEU A 23 -4.74 24.72 3.59
CA LEU A 23 -4.68 23.91 4.80
C LEU A 23 -3.23 23.70 5.26
N ILE A 24 -2.32 23.40 4.34
CA ILE A 24 -0.90 23.16 4.64
C ILE A 24 -0.16 24.45 5.05
N GLU A 25 -0.68 25.62 4.69
CA GLU A 25 -0.19 26.92 5.17
C GLU A 25 -0.53 27.20 6.65
N LYS A 26 -1.48 26.45 7.23
CA LYS A 26 -1.83 26.64 8.65
C LYS A 26 -0.71 26.13 9.57
N PRO A 27 -0.57 26.70 10.78
CA PRO A 27 0.35 26.17 11.78
C PRO A 27 0.07 24.69 12.06
N ILE A 28 1.14 23.91 12.20
CA ILE A 28 1.04 22.53 12.66
C ILE A 28 0.71 22.55 14.15
N TYR A 29 -0.49 22.09 14.51
CA TYR A 29 -0.88 21.91 15.91
C TYR A 29 -0.43 20.52 16.38
N SER A 30 0.48 20.47 17.35
CA SER A 30 0.93 19.23 17.98
C SER A 30 0.35 19.08 19.39
N ILE A 31 0.32 17.85 19.90
CA ILE A 31 0.00 17.57 21.30
C ILE A 31 1.15 18.10 22.16
N LYS A 32 0.82 18.83 23.24
CA LYS A 32 1.82 19.32 24.19
C LYS A 32 2.59 18.13 24.80
N PRO A 33 3.93 18.19 24.92
CA PRO A 33 4.73 17.06 25.41
C PRO A 33 4.27 16.52 26.77
N GLU A 34 3.82 17.39 27.66
CA GLU A 34 3.37 17.01 29.00
C GLU A 34 2.07 16.21 28.95
N VAL A 35 1.15 16.61 28.06
CA VAL A 35 -0.13 15.93 27.83
C VAL A 35 0.08 14.58 27.13
N LEU A 36 1.00 14.53 26.17
CA LEU A 36 1.36 13.27 25.51
C LEU A 36 1.94 12.27 26.53
N LYS A 37 2.90 12.73 27.35
CA LYS A 37 3.51 11.91 28.40
C LYS A 37 2.48 11.41 29.42
N GLU A 38 1.56 12.27 29.85
CA GLU A 38 0.46 11.86 30.73
C GLU A 38 -0.39 10.75 30.10
N TYR A 39 -0.68 10.85 28.79
CA TYR A 39 -1.44 9.82 28.07
C TYR A 39 -0.66 8.51 27.93
N GLU A 40 0.64 8.57 27.67
CA GLU A 40 1.53 7.40 27.61
C GLU A 40 1.54 6.65 28.95
N GLU A 41 1.74 7.37 30.05
CA GLU A 41 1.81 6.79 31.39
C GLU A 41 0.45 6.25 31.85
N ASN A 42 -0.64 6.95 31.55
CA ASN A 42 -1.96 6.59 32.05
C ASN A 42 -2.71 5.57 31.18
N TYR A 43 -2.46 5.57 29.87
CA TYR A 43 -3.08 4.63 28.94
C TYR A 43 -2.12 3.50 28.57
N PHE A 44 -1.02 3.81 27.88
CA PHE A 44 -0.16 2.77 27.30
C PHE A 44 0.55 1.94 28.36
N ASP A 45 1.18 2.57 29.35
CA ASP A 45 1.92 1.83 30.38
C ASP A 45 1.01 1.01 31.31
N LYS A 46 -0.21 1.50 31.57
CA LYS A 46 -1.18 0.82 32.46
C LYS A 46 -2.01 -0.24 31.74
N LYS A 47 -2.38 0.00 30.48
CA LYS A 47 -3.31 -0.87 29.74
C LYS A 47 -2.63 -1.75 28.69
N CYS A 48 -1.42 -1.45 28.25
CA CYS A 48 -0.75 -2.16 27.16
C CYS A 48 0.60 -2.77 27.63
N SER A 49 0.67 -3.22 28.88
CA SER A 49 1.94 -3.62 29.51
C SER A 49 2.53 -4.90 28.93
N LYS A 50 1.70 -5.90 28.60
CA LYS A 50 2.15 -7.14 27.95
C LYS A 50 2.61 -6.87 26.51
N SER A 51 1.93 -5.98 25.80
CA SER A 51 2.38 -5.53 24.49
C SER A 51 3.79 -4.91 24.57
N LYS A 52 4.03 -4.05 25.59
CA LYS A 52 5.34 -3.43 25.83
C LYS A 52 6.43 -4.47 26.09
N GLU A 53 6.17 -5.41 27.00
CA GLU A 53 7.08 -6.50 27.36
C GLU A 53 7.47 -7.34 26.13
N MET A 54 6.48 -7.82 25.38
CA MET A 54 6.74 -8.67 24.21
C MET A 54 7.50 -7.93 23.11
N ILE A 55 7.23 -6.64 22.89
CA ILE A 55 7.96 -5.85 21.89
C ILE A 55 9.40 -5.58 22.34
N GLU A 56 9.65 -5.40 23.63
CA GLU A 56 11.00 -5.23 24.15
C GLU A 56 11.84 -6.51 23.94
N GLU A 57 11.26 -7.68 24.20
CA GLU A 57 11.88 -8.96 23.84
C GLU A 57 12.10 -9.08 22.33
N ALA A 58 11.09 -8.72 21.52
CA ALA A 58 11.16 -8.83 20.08
C ALA A 58 12.26 -7.95 19.47
N LYS A 59 12.57 -6.77 20.05
CA LYS A 59 13.67 -5.90 19.60
C LYS A 59 15.04 -6.59 19.69
N GLY A 60 15.21 -7.58 20.56
CA GLY A 60 16.43 -8.38 20.65
C GLY A 60 16.69 -9.25 19.42
N ILE A 61 15.67 -9.49 18.59
CA ILE A 61 15.74 -10.42 17.44
C ILE A 61 15.33 -9.73 16.13
N ILE A 62 14.32 -8.88 16.18
CA ILE A 62 13.70 -8.22 15.02
C ILE A 62 14.09 -6.73 15.07
N PRO A 63 14.63 -6.14 13.98
CA PRO A 63 14.94 -4.71 13.94
C PRO A 63 13.73 -3.86 14.31
N GLY A 64 13.81 -3.18 15.46
CA GLY A 64 12.71 -2.36 15.97
C GLY A 64 11.48 -3.14 16.47
N GLY A 65 11.60 -4.47 16.63
CA GLY A 65 10.59 -5.34 17.24
C GLY A 65 9.43 -5.72 16.33
N VAL A 66 9.42 -5.31 15.06
CA VAL A 66 8.30 -5.55 14.14
C VAL A 66 8.78 -5.93 12.73
N GLN A 67 7.96 -6.73 12.02
CA GLN A 67 8.26 -7.21 10.67
C GLN A 67 7.64 -6.32 9.56
N HIS A 68 6.67 -5.48 9.90
CA HIS A 68 5.92 -4.68 8.92
C HIS A 68 5.89 -3.21 9.32
N ASN A 69 6.10 -2.31 8.35
CA ASN A 69 6.26 -0.89 8.63
C ASN A 69 5.02 -0.22 9.27
N LEU A 70 3.81 -0.73 8.99
CA LEU A 70 2.58 -0.21 9.62
C LEU A 70 2.52 -0.48 11.14
N ALA A 71 3.32 -1.42 11.65
CA ALA A 71 3.33 -1.74 13.07
C ALA A 71 4.25 -0.79 13.88
N PHE A 72 5.17 -0.05 13.23
CA PHE A 72 5.98 0.96 13.90
C PHE A 72 5.10 2.09 14.41
N ASN A 73 4.88 2.12 15.72
CA ASN A 73 4.06 3.12 16.38
C ASN A 73 4.74 3.61 17.67
N HIS A 74 4.38 4.82 18.06
CA HIS A 74 4.80 5.45 19.31
C HIS A 74 3.67 5.37 20.34
N PRO A 75 3.94 5.09 21.63
CA PRO A 75 5.25 4.89 22.25
C PRO A 75 5.90 3.54 21.93
N PHE A 76 5.10 2.52 21.65
CA PHE A 76 5.54 1.21 21.17
C PHE A 76 4.41 0.52 20.36
N PRO A 77 4.76 -0.42 19.45
CA PRO A 77 3.78 -1.27 18.76
C PRO A 77 2.86 -2.03 19.72
N LEU A 78 1.58 -2.16 19.37
CA LEU A 78 0.63 -3.03 20.09
C LEU A 78 0.66 -4.45 19.51
N VAL A 79 0.49 -5.44 20.36
CA VAL A 79 0.46 -6.86 19.96
C VAL A 79 -0.99 -7.32 19.87
N PHE A 80 -1.48 -7.49 18.65
CA PHE A 80 -2.85 -7.95 18.40
C PHE A 80 -2.96 -9.47 18.41
N THR A 81 -3.97 -10.00 19.12
CA THR A 81 -4.21 -11.45 19.27
C THR A 81 -5.52 -11.91 18.63
N LYS A 82 -6.47 -10.98 18.42
CA LYS A 82 -7.75 -11.29 17.77
C LYS A 82 -8.20 -10.14 16.88
N ALA A 83 -8.79 -10.51 15.75
CA ALA A 83 -9.47 -9.61 14.82
C ALA A 83 -10.82 -10.22 14.42
N GLU A 84 -11.91 -9.48 14.57
CA GLU A 84 -13.27 -9.96 14.29
C GLU A 84 -14.22 -8.81 13.96
N GLY A 85 -14.87 -8.88 12.81
CA GLY A 85 -15.75 -7.82 12.32
C GLY A 85 -14.99 -6.51 12.16
N ALA A 86 -15.44 -5.46 12.84
CA ALA A 86 -14.82 -4.14 12.85
C ALA A 86 -13.84 -3.92 14.03
N TYR A 87 -13.44 -4.99 14.72
CA TYR A 87 -12.70 -4.88 15.98
C TYR A 87 -11.38 -5.63 15.97
N LEU A 88 -10.39 -5.04 16.63
CA LEU A 88 -9.14 -5.68 17.02
C LEU A 88 -9.05 -5.79 18.53
N TYR A 89 -8.34 -6.81 19.00
CA TYR A 89 -8.06 -7.03 20.42
C TYR A 89 -6.57 -7.28 20.61
N ASP A 90 -5.95 -6.54 21.51
CA ASP A 90 -4.55 -6.74 21.85
C ASP A 90 -4.35 -7.88 22.86
N ILE A 91 -3.10 -8.21 23.16
CA ILE A 91 -2.71 -9.25 24.13
C ILE A 91 -3.07 -8.86 25.58
N ASP A 92 -3.31 -7.58 25.82
CA ASP A 92 -3.74 -7.02 27.10
C ASP A 92 -5.28 -7.10 27.28
N GLY A 93 -6.01 -7.42 26.21
CA GLY A 93 -7.47 -7.56 26.19
C GLY A 93 -8.22 -6.26 25.85
N ASN A 94 -7.52 -5.20 25.47
CA ASN A 94 -8.13 -3.96 25.02
C ASN A 94 -8.80 -4.15 23.67
N LYS A 95 -9.96 -3.52 23.47
CA LYS A 95 -10.74 -3.57 22.24
C LYS A 95 -10.60 -2.26 21.46
N TYR A 96 -10.34 -2.36 20.15
CA TYR A 96 -10.15 -1.23 19.25
C TYR A 96 -11.14 -1.30 18.08
N TYR A 97 -11.55 -0.15 17.57
CA TYR A 97 -12.21 -0.05 16.27
C TYR A 97 -11.16 -0.07 15.16
N ASP A 98 -11.28 -0.98 14.20
CA ASP A 98 -10.32 -1.14 13.11
C ASP A 98 -10.65 -0.23 11.92
N PHE A 99 -10.15 0.99 11.96
CA PHE A 99 -10.19 1.89 10.80
C PHE A 99 -8.97 1.75 9.89
N LEU A 100 -7.95 0.98 10.31
CA LEU A 100 -6.73 0.76 9.51
C LEU A 100 -6.94 -0.34 8.48
N GLN A 101 -7.69 -1.39 8.83
CA GLN A 101 -8.09 -2.50 7.96
C GLN A 101 -6.91 -3.15 7.20
N ALA A 102 -5.75 -3.25 7.86
CA ALA A 102 -4.47 -3.71 7.30
C ALA A 102 -4.03 -2.95 6.02
N GLY A 103 -4.43 -1.68 5.88
CA GLY A 103 -4.20 -0.89 4.66
C GLY A 103 -5.22 -1.15 3.56
N GLY A 104 -6.42 -1.65 3.90
CA GLY A 104 -7.55 -1.83 2.98
C GLY A 104 -7.94 -3.27 2.56
N PRO A 105 -7.11 -4.33 2.59
CA PRO A 105 -7.51 -5.63 2.05
C PRO A 105 -8.60 -6.35 2.86
N THR A 106 -8.87 -5.91 4.09
CA THR A 106 -9.92 -6.47 4.96
C THR A 106 -11.28 -5.78 4.77
N VAL A 107 -11.66 -5.50 3.52
CA VAL A 107 -12.87 -4.73 3.16
C VAL A 107 -14.18 -5.36 3.67
N LEU A 108 -14.22 -6.68 3.85
CA LEU A 108 -15.38 -7.41 4.40
C LEU A 108 -15.41 -7.43 5.95
N GLY A 109 -14.49 -6.71 6.59
CA GLY A 109 -14.20 -6.86 8.00
C GLY A 109 -13.19 -7.98 8.26
N SER A 110 -12.74 -8.07 9.50
CA SER A 110 -11.78 -9.05 9.96
C SER A 110 -12.44 -10.40 10.23
N ASN A 111 -11.79 -11.47 9.78
CA ASN A 111 -12.18 -12.87 10.04
C ASN A 111 -13.65 -13.22 9.69
N PRO A 112 -14.15 -12.88 8.49
CA PRO A 112 -15.53 -13.16 8.11
C PRO A 112 -15.77 -14.67 8.01
N ILE A 113 -16.87 -15.13 8.61
CA ILE A 113 -17.17 -16.56 8.79
C ILE A 113 -17.26 -17.29 7.45
N GLU A 114 -17.89 -16.67 6.45
CA GLU A 114 -18.13 -17.24 5.13
C GLU A 114 -16.83 -17.49 4.35
N VAL A 115 -15.81 -16.66 4.59
CA VAL A 115 -14.47 -16.84 3.99
C VAL A 115 -13.67 -17.85 4.81
N ARG A 116 -13.66 -17.71 6.14
CA ARG A 116 -12.89 -18.58 7.04
C ARG A 116 -13.27 -20.05 6.85
N GLU A 117 -14.56 -20.35 6.87
CA GLU A 117 -15.03 -21.74 6.74
C GLU A 117 -14.62 -22.37 5.41
N LYS A 118 -14.70 -21.60 4.30
CA LYS A 118 -14.28 -22.07 2.98
C LYS A 118 -12.77 -22.30 2.88
N VAL A 119 -11.97 -21.46 3.54
CA VAL A 119 -10.51 -21.68 3.63
C VAL A 119 -10.21 -22.95 4.41
N ILE A 120 -10.84 -23.17 5.56
CA ILE A 120 -10.63 -24.38 6.38
C ILE A 120 -11.03 -25.65 5.61
N GLU A 121 -12.17 -25.64 4.93
CA GLU A 121 -12.62 -26.75 4.08
C GLU A 121 -11.58 -27.11 3.00
N LEU A 122 -11.03 -26.09 2.32
CA LEU A 122 -10.01 -26.30 1.30
C LEU A 122 -8.70 -26.83 1.90
N LEU A 123 -8.28 -26.30 3.05
CA LEU A 123 -7.07 -26.77 3.74
C LEU A 123 -7.18 -28.24 4.15
N ASN A 124 -8.37 -28.70 4.56
CA ASN A 124 -8.60 -30.10 4.95
C ASN A 124 -8.60 -31.08 3.77
N THR A 125 -8.82 -30.61 2.53
CA THR A 125 -9.01 -31.47 1.35
C THR A 125 -7.89 -31.35 0.31
N CYS A 126 -7.32 -30.16 0.14
CA CYS A 126 -6.26 -29.86 -0.83
C CYS A 126 -4.94 -29.44 -0.16
N GLY A 127 -5.02 -28.81 1.01
CA GLY A 127 -3.87 -28.22 1.70
C GLY A 127 -3.58 -26.78 1.25
N PRO A 128 -2.55 -26.13 1.81
CA PRO A 128 -2.28 -24.71 1.60
C PRO A 128 -1.61 -24.37 0.26
N SER A 129 -0.92 -25.34 -0.36
CA SER A 129 -0.27 -25.17 -1.67
C SER A 129 0.12 -26.52 -2.24
N THR A 130 -0.22 -26.76 -3.51
CA THR A 130 0.16 -27.97 -4.25
C THR A 130 1.26 -27.71 -5.27
N GLY A 131 1.55 -26.45 -5.59
CA GLY A 131 2.41 -26.06 -6.72
C GLY A 131 1.85 -26.42 -8.10
N LEU A 132 0.61 -26.93 -8.17
CA LEU A 132 -0.07 -27.37 -9.39
C LEU A 132 -1.39 -26.62 -9.54
N PHE A 133 -1.97 -26.72 -10.74
CA PHE A 133 -3.19 -25.99 -11.08
C PHE A 133 -4.39 -26.42 -10.21
N HIS A 134 -5.08 -25.45 -9.60
CA HIS A 134 -6.34 -25.66 -8.89
C HIS A 134 -7.47 -24.83 -9.53
N GLU A 135 -8.72 -25.33 -9.51
CA GLU A 135 -9.86 -24.66 -10.16
C GLU A 135 -10.10 -23.21 -9.68
N TYR A 136 -9.72 -22.90 -8.43
CA TYR A 136 -9.83 -21.54 -7.89
C TYR A 136 -8.95 -20.51 -8.60
N GLU A 137 -7.86 -20.92 -9.26
CA GLU A 137 -7.05 -20.04 -10.11
C GLU A 137 -7.84 -19.54 -11.33
N TYR A 138 -8.62 -20.44 -11.96
CA TYR A 138 -9.52 -20.06 -13.03
C TYR A 138 -10.67 -19.20 -12.50
N LYS A 139 -11.30 -19.61 -11.40
CA LYS A 139 -12.45 -18.88 -10.82
C LYS A 139 -12.09 -17.44 -10.47
N ILE A 140 -10.92 -17.20 -9.86
CA ILE A 140 -10.48 -15.83 -9.54
C ILE A 140 -10.16 -15.03 -10.80
N GLY A 141 -9.46 -15.62 -11.78
CA GLY A 141 -9.18 -14.94 -13.05
C GLY A 141 -10.45 -14.54 -13.79
N LYS A 142 -11.43 -15.45 -13.86
CA LYS A 142 -12.75 -15.17 -14.42
C LYS A 142 -13.48 -14.07 -13.67
N LYS A 143 -13.51 -14.13 -12.32
CA LYS A 143 -14.17 -13.11 -11.51
C LYS A 143 -13.59 -11.71 -11.74
N ILE A 144 -12.26 -11.60 -11.85
CA ILE A 144 -11.59 -10.33 -12.14
C ILE A 144 -11.96 -9.82 -13.52
N SER A 145 -11.86 -10.65 -14.56
CA SER A 145 -12.19 -10.27 -15.94
C SER A 145 -13.67 -9.87 -16.09
N ASP A 146 -14.58 -10.59 -15.41
CA ASP A 146 -16.00 -10.25 -15.40
C ASP A 146 -16.27 -8.91 -14.69
N SER A 147 -15.48 -8.56 -13.67
CA SER A 147 -15.68 -7.37 -12.83
C SER A 147 -14.97 -6.11 -13.35
N ILE A 148 -13.81 -6.26 -14.00
CA ILE A 148 -13.00 -5.16 -14.55
C ILE A 148 -12.92 -5.35 -16.06
N LYS A 149 -13.80 -4.66 -16.81
CA LYS A 149 -13.99 -4.87 -18.25
C LYS A 149 -12.76 -4.64 -19.13
N THR A 150 -11.77 -3.93 -18.63
CA THR A 150 -10.49 -3.68 -19.32
C THR A 150 -9.46 -4.78 -19.11
N VAL A 151 -9.78 -5.82 -18.31
CA VAL A 151 -8.87 -6.95 -18.02
C VAL A 151 -9.29 -8.19 -18.81
N ASP A 152 -8.65 -8.41 -19.95
CA ASP A 152 -8.87 -9.61 -20.78
C ASP A 152 -8.23 -10.87 -20.19
N LYS A 153 -7.06 -10.73 -19.55
CA LYS A 153 -6.28 -11.82 -18.96
C LYS A 153 -5.72 -11.39 -17.61
N PHE A 154 -5.77 -12.30 -16.64
CA PHE A 154 -5.31 -12.06 -15.27
C PHE A 154 -4.25 -13.09 -14.85
N ARG A 155 -3.27 -12.62 -14.06
CA ARG A 155 -2.28 -13.48 -13.40
C ARG A 155 -2.11 -13.02 -11.95
N MET A 156 -2.28 -13.96 -11.01
CA MET A 156 -2.05 -13.70 -9.59
C MET A 156 -0.55 -13.68 -9.27
N LEU A 157 -0.17 -12.82 -8.33
CA LEU A 157 1.19 -12.70 -7.79
C LEU A 157 1.11 -12.63 -6.25
N GLY A 158 2.24 -12.85 -5.57
CA GLY A 158 2.28 -12.95 -4.11
C GLY A 158 2.08 -11.61 -3.39
N SER A 159 2.25 -10.49 -4.07
CA SER A 159 2.02 -9.16 -3.50
C SER A 159 1.74 -8.07 -4.54
N GLY A 160 1.24 -6.92 -4.08
CA GLY A 160 1.11 -5.71 -4.91
C GLY A 160 2.45 -5.18 -5.44
N THR A 161 3.53 -5.31 -4.64
CA THR A 161 4.90 -4.97 -5.09
C THR A 161 5.31 -5.82 -6.29
N GLU A 162 5.11 -7.14 -6.21
CA GLU A 162 5.41 -8.06 -7.32
C GLU A 162 4.56 -7.75 -8.56
N ALA A 163 3.28 -7.41 -8.36
CA ALA A 163 2.39 -7.01 -9.45
C ALA A 163 2.91 -5.78 -10.19
N CYS A 164 3.34 -4.73 -9.46
CA CYS A 164 3.90 -3.54 -10.08
C CYS A 164 5.22 -3.84 -10.80
N MET A 165 6.09 -4.68 -10.21
CA MET A 165 7.34 -5.12 -10.85
C MET A 165 7.09 -5.89 -12.16
N ALA A 166 6.12 -6.81 -12.15
CA ALA A 166 5.74 -7.59 -13.33
C ALA A 166 5.13 -6.70 -14.41
N ALA A 167 4.26 -5.75 -14.03
CA ALA A 167 3.66 -4.78 -14.96
C ALA A 167 4.73 -3.94 -15.68
N ILE A 168 5.77 -3.46 -14.96
CA ILE A 168 6.91 -2.76 -15.59
C ILE A 168 7.58 -3.65 -16.64
N ARG A 169 7.87 -4.91 -16.29
CA ARG A 169 8.55 -5.85 -17.21
C ARG A 169 7.71 -6.12 -18.44
N ILE A 170 6.42 -6.41 -18.28
CA ILE A 170 5.48 -6.66 -19.37
C ILE A 170 5.37 -5.42 -20.27
N ALA A 171 5.22 -4.23 -19.71
CA ALA A 171 5.12 -2.99 -20.48
C ALA A 171 6.37 -2.73 -21.32
N ARG A 172 7.57 -2.97 -20.76
CA ARG A 172 8.83 -2.85 -21.51
C ARG A 172 8.91 -3.88 -22.65
N LEU A 173 8.53 -5.13 -22.40
CA LEU A 173 8.51 -6.19 -23.43
C LEU A 173 7.52 -5.88 -24.55
N ALA A 174 6.29 -5.48 -24.21
CA ALA A 174 5.25 -5.20 -25.18
C ALA A 174 5.54 -3.97 -26.04
N THR A 175 6.18 -2.95 -25.47
CA THR A 175 6.42 -1.68 -26.18
C THR A 175 7.81 -1.54 -26.78
N GLY A 176 8.79 -2.34 -26.34
CA GLY A 176 10.21 -2.15 -26.66
C GLY A 176 10.85 -0.90 -26.05
N LYS A 177 10.11 -0.17 -25.20
CA LYS A 177 10.54 1.12 -24.62
C LYS A 177 11.25 0.92 -23.29
N LYS A 178 12.11 1.88 -22.92
CA LYS A 178 13.02 1.76 -21.76
C LYS A 178 12.44 2.36 -20.49
N ASN A 179 11.87 3.56 -20.58
CA ASN A 179 11.60 4.38 -19.41
C ASN A 179 10.22 4.08 -18.81
N ILE A 180 10.12 4.18 -17.49
CA ILE A 180 8.84 4.27 -16.78
C ILE A 180 8.68 5.67 -16.20
N LEU A 181 7.43 6.12 -16.12
CA LEU A 181 7.04 7.31 -15.36
C LEU A 181 6.12 6.85 -14.23
N LYS A 182 6.33 7.35 -13.01
CA LYS A 182 5.38 7.19 -11.91
C LYS A 182 4.97 8.54 -11.35
N MET A 183 3.80 8.61 -10.74
CA MET A 183 3.43 9.80 -9.99
C MET A 183 4.36 9.95 -8.78
N GLY A 184 4.92 11.15 -8.59
CA GLY A 184 5.74 11.48 -7.44
C GLY A 184 4.91 11.40 -6.17
N GLY A 185 5.47 10.84 -5.10
CA GLY A 185 4.77 10.59 -3.84
C GLY A 185 3.85 9.38 -3.81
N ALA A 186 3.47 8.81 -4.95
CA ALA A 186 2.65 7.59 -4.99
C ALA A 186 3.43 6.33 -4.59
N TYR A 187 2.73 5.38 -3.94
CA TYR A 187 3.30 4.14 -3.44
C TYR A 187 2.95 2.96 -4.35
N HIS A 188 3.97 2.30 -4.91
CA HIS A 188 3.79 1.11 -5.75
C HIS A 188 4.62 -0.08 -5.24
N GLY A 189 4.76 -0.15 -3.92
CA GLY A 189 5.64 -1.13 -3.28
C GLY A 189 7.08 -0.63 -3.13
N TRP A 190 7.89 -1.45 -2.48
CA TRP A 190 9.23 -1.08 -2.00
C TRP A 190 10.38 -1.57 -2.89
N SER A 191 10.08 -2.15 -4.07
CA SER A 191 11.10 -2.62 -5.00
C SER A 191 12.04 -1.48 -5.44
N ASP A 192 13.30 -1.81 -5.74
CA ASP A 192 14.35 -0.84 -6.09
C ASP A 192 13.91 0.21 -7.10
N GLN A 193 13.22 -0.18 -8.18
CA GLN A 193 12.78 0.75 -9.22
C GLN A 193 11.64 1.66 -8.77
N LEU A 194 10.79 1.20 -7.84
CA LEU A 194 9.58 1.90 -7.38
C LEU A 194 9.81 2.69 -6.08
N ALA A 195 10.94 2.48 -5.42
CA ALA A 195 11.42 3.32 -4.31
C ALA A 195 11.73 4.77 -4.74
N TYR A 196 11.80 5.06 -6.05
CA TYR A 196 12.01 6.40 -6.58
C TYR A 196 10.81 7.32 -6.29
N GLY A 197 11.03 8.39 -5.53
CA GLY A 197 9.99 9.39 -5.23
C GLY A 197 8.79 8.78 -4.53
N ILE A 198 9.00 7.87 -3.57
CA ILE A 198 7.95 7.02 -2.99
C ILE A 198 7.08 7.71 -1.92
N ARG A 199 7.50 8.86 -1.36
CA ARG A 199 6.70 9.59 -0.34
C ARG A 199 6.50 11.06 -0.67
N VAL A 200 7.58 11.74 -1.06
CA VAL A 200 7.55 13.18 -1.33
C VAL A 200 7.80 13.41 -2.81
N PRO A 201 6.87 14.02 -3.57
CA PRO A 201 7.10 14.38 -4.96
C PRO A 201 8.39 15.21 -5.11
N GLY A 202 9.25 14.86 -6.06
CA GLY A 202 10.51 15.58 -6.28
C GLY A 202 11.69 15.05 -5.45
N SER A 203 11.46 14.14 -4.50
CA SER A 203 12.53 13.54 -3.70
C SER A 203 13.40 12.57 -4.50
N LYS A 204 12.91 12.06 -5.64
CA LYS A 204 13.65 11.17 -6.54
C LYS A 204 14.28 9.99 -5.77
N TRP A 205 15.61 9.83 -5.83
CA TRP A 205 16.33 8.74 -5.17
C TRP A 205 16.66 9.01 -3.69
N THR A 206 16.37 10.20 -3.15
CA THR A 206 16.83 10.60 -1.80
C THR A 206 16.21 9.77 -0.67
N GLN A 207 15.05 9.15 -0.91
CA GLN A 207 14.34 8.29 0.04
C GLN A 207 14.57 6.79 -0.21
N ALA A 208 15.50 6.43 -1.11
CA ALA A 208 15.78 5.06 -1.51
C ALA A 208 17.20 4.63 -1.10
N GLY A 209 17.53 4.82 0.18
CA GLY A 209 18.81 4.40 0.75
C GLY A 209 19.09 2.91 0.49
N GLY A 210 20.33 2.58 0.10
CA GLY A 210 20.74 1.22 -0.24
C GLY A 210 20.51 0.81 -1.70
N VAL A 211 19.70 1.56 -2.47
CA VAL A 211 19.47 1.27 -3.90
C VAL A 211 20.55 1.94 -4.76
N SER A 212 21.18 1.18 -5.65
CA SER A 212 22.14 1.74 -6.62
C SER A 212 21.48 2.77 -7.52
N ARG A 213 22.11 3.95 -7.65
CA ARG A 213 21.62 5.02 -8.53
C ARG A 213 21.47 4.58 -9.99
N TYR A 214 22.24 3.58 -10.41
CA TYR A 214 22.16 3.02 -11.75
C TYR A 214 20.80 2.37 -12.04
N LEU A 215 20.14 1.79 -11.03
CA LEU A 215 18.81 1.17 -11.17
C LEU A 215 17.72 2.21 -11.49
N PHE A 216 17.93 3.48 -11.14
CA PHE A 216 17.01 4.58 -11.46
C PHE A 216 17.19 5.16 -12.86
N LYS A 217 18.17 4.69 -13.66
CA LYS A 217 18.47 5.24 -14.99
C LYS A 217 17.23 5.36 -15.90
N HIS A 218 16.28 4.44 -15.75
CA HIS A 218 15.06 4.37 -16.55
C HIS A 218 13.78 4.57 -15.74
N THR A 219 13.90 5.15 -14.54
CA THR A 219 12.77 5.55 -13.71
C THR A 219 12.72 7.06 -13.59
N GLN A 220 11.55 7.63 -13.86
CA GLN A 220 11.28 9.05 -13.73
C GLN A 220 9.99 9.24 -12.93
N GLU A 221 9.85 10.40 -12.30
CA GLU A 221 8.59 10.82 -11.67
C GLU A 221 7.99 12.03 -12.39
N PHE A 222 6.68 12.21 -12.30
CA PHE A 222 5.98 13.45 -12.62
C PHE A 222 5.20 13.95 -11.40
N PHE A 223 4.97 15.26 -11.30
CA PHE A 223 4.27 15.81 -10.15
C PHE A 223 2.78 15.43 -10.16
N PRO A 224 2.20 15.09 -9.00
CA PRO A 224 0.77 14.81 -8.90
C PRO A 224 -0.02 16.03 -9.36
N ASN A 225 -1.12 15.79 -10.09
CA ASN A 225 -2.00 16.82 -10.66
C ASN A 225 -1.33 17.81 -11.66
N ASP A 226 -0.10 17.56 -12.12
CA ASP A 226 0.58 18.38 -13.14
C ASP A 226 0.66 17.63 -14.49
N LEU A 227 -0.37 17.81 -15.32
CA LEU A 227 -0.42 17.22 -16.66
C LEU A 227 0.64 17.80 -17.61
N SER A 228 1.05 19.06 -17.41
CA SER A 228 2.05 19.71 -18.25
C SER A 228 3.43 19.07 -18.04
N ASP A 229 3.78 18.77 -16.80
CA ASP A 229 5.02 18.07 -16.45
C ASP A 229 5.02 16.62 -16.99
N LEU A 230 3.90 15.90 -16.85
CA LEU A 230 3.73 14.58 -17.44
C LEU A 230 3.91 14.62 -18.97
N GLU A 231 3.23 15.54 -19.66
CA GLU A 231 3.33 15.67 -21.11
C GLU A 231 4.76 16.00 -21.56
N LYS A 232 5.42 16.95 -20.89
CA LYS A 232 6.81 17.31 -21.19
C LYS A 232 7.74 16.10 -21.08
N LYS A 233 7.56 15.27 -20.06
CA LYS A 233 8.35 14.04 -19.86
C LYS A 233 8.05 12.98 -20.92
N LEU A 234 6.78 12.78 -21.27
CA LEU A 234 6.38 11.87 -22.36
C LEU A 234 6.98 12.30 -23.70
N ARG A 235 6.88 13.57 -24.06
CA ARG A 235 7.48 14.14 -25.30
C ARG A 235 8.99 13.92 -25.32
N ARG A 236 9.68 14.26 -24.23
CA ARG A 236 11.13 14.04 -24.10
C ARG A 236 11.53 12.58 -24.24
N ASN A 237 10.75 11.67 -23.67
CA ASN A 237 11.06 10.25 -23.70
C ASN A 237 10.96 9.64 -25.10
N ARG A 238 10.19 10.24 -26.05
CA ARG A 238 10.16 9.80 -27.46
C ARG A 238 11.56 9.72 -28.07
N LEU A 239 12.44 10.66 -27.74
CA LEU A 239 13.83 10.71 -28.23
C LEU A 239 14.83 9.92 -27.36
N ARG A 240 14.39 9.42 -26.20
CA ARG A 240 15.27 8.78 -25.19
C ARG A 240 14.88 7.34 -24.88
N GLY A 241 14.44 6.61 -25.91
CA GLY A 241 14.06 5.19 -25.81
C GLY A 241 12.61 4.94 -25.38
N GLY A 242 11.74 5.96 -25.43
CA GLY A 242 10.30 5.87 -25.18
C GLY A 242 9.89 5.69 -23.72
N THR A 243 8.60 5.86 -23.45
CA THR A 243 7.95 5.50 -22.17
C THR A 243 7.16 4.21 -22.34
N ALA A 244 7.55 3.17 -21.61
CA ALA A 244 6.89 1.87 -21.58
C ALA A 244 5.57 1.91 -20.80
N ALA A 245 5.55 2.58 -19.65
CA ALA A 245 4.38 2.68 -18.79
C ALA A 245 4.35 3.99 -18.00
N VAL A 246 3.15 4.41 -17.63
CA VAL A 246 2.87 5.47 -16.67
C VAL A 246 2.13 4.83 -15.49
N PHE A 247 2.66 4.99 -14.29
CA PHE A 247 2.09 4.47 -13.05
C PHE A 247 1.40 5.60 -12.30
N ILE A 248 0.14 5.37 -11.94
CA ILE A 248 -0.72 6.27 -11.17
C ILE A 248 -1.41 5.50 -10.06
N GLU A 249 -1.61 6.18 -8.94
CA GLU A 249 -2.51 5.77 -7.88
C GLU A 249 -3.69 6.75 -7.95
N PRO A 250 -4.91 6.29 -8.26
CA PRO A 250 -6.06 7.17 -8.55
C PRO A 250 -6.62 7.86 -7.31
#